data_AF-A0A1V5LD12-F1
#
_entry.id   AF-A0A1V5LD12-F1
#
_cell.length_a   1.000
_cell.length_b   1.000
_cell.length_c   1.000
_cell.angle_alpha   90.00
_cell.angle_beta   90.00
_cell.angle_gamma   90.00
#
_symmetry.space_group_name_H-M   'P 1'
#
loop_
_entity.id
_entity.type
_entity.pdbx_description
1 polymer ?
#
loop_
_entity_poly.entity_id
_entity_poly.type
_entity_poly.pdbx_seq_one_letter_code
_entity_poly.pdbx_strand_id
1 'polypeptide(L)'
;MADGVTRPGLIDSGGAHSDVDGGPEVVLETQGLSRWYGPVAALERLDLVVRAGECVAVMGPNGSGKTTAAELICGLREPTAGWARVCGHSVHREPGI
;
A
#
# COMPACT_ATOMS: atom_id res chain seq x y z
N MET A 1 23.48 5.84 36.94
CA MET A 1 22.42 4.90 36.55
C MET A 1 21.93 5.35 35.19
N ALA A 2 22.38 4.66 34.15
CA ALA A 2 21.95 4.86 32.77
C ALA A 2 20.65 4.09 32.55
N ASP A 3 19.82 4.55 31.62
CA ASP A 3 19.03 3.67 30.75
C ASP A 3 18.80 4.40 29.42
N GLY A 4 19.79 4.28 28.54
CA GLY A 4 19.68 4.64 27.14
C GLY A 4 18.87 3.58 26.41
N VAL A 5 17.65 3.94 26.01
CA VAL A 5 16.94 3.25 24.93
C VAL A 5 17.05 4.12 23.69
N THR A 6 17.92 3.68 22.79
CA THR A 6 18.13 4.19 21.44
C THR A 6 16.80 4.37 20.71
N ARG A 7 16.53 5.59 20.24
CA ARG A 7 15.42 5.90 19.34
C ARG A 7 15.72 5.22 17.99
N PRO A 8 14.88 4.30 17.48
CA PRO A 8 15.02 3.81 16.12
C PRO A 8 14.90 4.99 15.14
N GLY A 9 15.82 5.01 14.19
CA GLY A 9 16.15 6.14 13.34
C GLY A 9 14.97 6.80 12.63
N LEU A 10 15.01 8.12 12.70
CA LEU A 10 14.43 9.07 11.77
C LEU A 10 14.82 8.68 10.34
N ILE A 11 13.84 8.21 9.56
CA ILE A 11 13.91 8.20 8.09
C ILE A 11 13.23 9.48 7.60
N ASP A 12 13.97 10.59 7.60
CA ASP A 12 13.59 11.76 6.79
C ASP A 12 14.45 11.75 5.53
N SER A 13 13.81 11.62 4.39
CA SER A 13 14.34 12.00 3.08
C SER A 13 13.15 12.41 2.22
N GLY A 14 12.92 13.72 2.18
CA GLY A 14 11.70 14.38 1.72
C GLY A 14 11.19 14.10 0.30
N GLY A 15 9.88 14.34 0.14
CA GLY A 15 9.15 14.36 -1.12
C GLY A 15 7.67 14.74 -0.93
N ALA A 16 7.38 16.05 -0.92
CA ALA A 16 6.08 16.70 -1.12
C ALA A 16 4.82 16.08 -0.46
N HIS A 17 4.64 16.28 0.86
CA HIS A 17 3.31 16.18 1.49
C HIS A 17 2.51 17.44 1.20
N SER A 18 1.83 17.48 0.05
CA SER A 18 0.87 18.54 -0.25
C SER A 18 -0.47 18.21 0.41
N ASP A 19 -0.60 18.55 1.68
CA ASP A 19 -1.89 18.60 2.37
C ASP A 19 -2.67 19.82 1.88
N VAL A 20 -3.66 19.57 1.00
CA VAL A 20 -4.69 20.56 0.65
C VAL A 20 -6.04 20.00 1.07
N ASP A 21 -6.21 19.85 2.38
CA ASP A 21 -7.45 19.87 3.17
C ASP A 21 -7.14 19.23 4.51
N GLY A 22 -7.50 19.86 5.64
CA GLY A 22 -7.06 19.50 7.00
C GLY A 22 -7.56 18.17 7.58
N GLY A 23 -7.76 17.15 6.73
CA GLY A 23 -8.03 15.76 7.14
C GLY A 23 -6.73 14.98 7.38
N PRO A 24 -6.83 13.79 8.02
CA PRO A 24 -5.66 12.96 8.27
C PRO A 24 -5.05 12.45 6.95
N GLU A 25 -3.72 12.50 6.87
CA GLU A 25 -2.88 12.13 5.73
C GLU A 25 -3.26 10.75 5.15
N VAL A 26 -3.34 10.63 3.81
CA VAL A 26 -3.55 9.33 3.15
C VAL A 26 -2.23 8.57 3.06
N VAL A 27 -2.14 7.44 3.77
CA VAL A 27 -0.92 6.62 3.86
C VAL A 27 -0.92 5.41 2.93
N LEU A 28 -2.10 4.94 2.50
CA LEU A 28 -2.27 3.92 1.47
C LEU A 28 -3.45 4.27 0.58
N GLU A 29 -3.25 4.19 -0.73
CA GLU A 29 -4.30 4.35 -1.72
C GLU A 29 -4.13 3.29 -2.81
N THR A 30 -5.22 2.61 -3.16
CA THR A 30 -5.26 1.67 -4.28
C THR A 30 -6.46 1.97 -5.16
N GLN A 31 -6.28 1.84 -6.48
CA GLN A 31 -7.35 2.01 -7.45
C GLN A 31 -7.32 0.87 -8.48
N GLY A 32 -8.41 0.11 -8.54
CA GLY A 32 -8.59 -1.01 -9.44
C GLY A 32 -7.51 -2.09 -9.32
N LEU A 33 -6.81 -2.15 -8.18
CA LEU A 33 -5.61 -2.97 -8.03
C LEU A 33 -5.98 -4.45 -8.21
N SER A 34 -5.43 -5.04 -9.26
CA SER A 34 -5.85 -6.36 -9.73
C SER A 34 -4.65 -7.23 -10.06
N ARG A 35 -4.79 -8.53 -9.80
CA ARG A 35 -3.84 -9.56 -10.21
C ARG A 35 -4.56 -10.75 -10.83
N TRP A 36 -4.27 -11.00 -12.10
CA TRP A 36 -4.74 -12.15 -12.86
C TRP A 36 -3.60 -13.15 -13.14
N TYR A 37 -3.93 -14.44 -13.18
CA TYR A 37 -3.08 -15.53 -13.67
C TYR A 37 -3.83 -16.26 -14.79
N GLY A 38 -3.56 -15.87 -16.04
CA GLY A 38 -4.38 -16.31 -17.16
C GLY A 38 -5.86 -15.96 -16.91
N PRO A 39 -6.79 -16.92 -16.92
CA PRO A 39 -8.21 -16.65 -16.72
C PRO A 39 -8.63 -16.49 -15.25
N VAL A 40 -7.73 -16.73 -14.28
CA VAL A 40 -8.08 -16.72 -12.85
C VAL A 40 -7.69 -15.40 -12.21
N ALA A 41 -8.67 -14.71 -11.61
CA ALA A 41 -8.42 -13.55 -10.75
C ALA A 41 -7.94 -14.01 -9.37
N ALA A 42 -6.72 -13.62 -8.98
CA ALA A 42 -6.24 -13.79 -7.61
C ALA A 42 -6.56 -12.57 -6.74
N LEU A 43 -6.71 -11.40 -7.36
CA LEU A 43 -7.32 -10.22 -6.75
C LEU A 43 -8.00 -9.43 -7.87
N GLU A 44 -9.24 -9.00 -7.66
CA GLU A 44 -10.00 -8.24 -8.64
C GLU A 44 -10.42 -6.90 -8.04
N ARG A 45 -9.93 -5.81 -8.63
CA ARG A 45 -10.33 -4.43 -8.37
C ARG A 45 -10.39 -4.04 -6.88
N LEU A 46 -9.26 -4.11 -6.20
CA LEU A 46 -9.14 -3.56 -4.84
C LEU A 46 -9.04 -2.03 -4.89
N ASP A 47 -10.11 -1.37 -4.46
CA ASP A 47 -10.20 0.07 -4.23
C ASP A 47 -10.19 0.33 -2.71
N LEU A 48 -9.09 0.89 -2.19
CA LEU A 48 -8.88 1.08 -0.75
C LEU A 48 -8.14 2.40 -0.48
N VAL A 49 -8.62 3.18 0.48
CA VAL A 49 -7.92 4.36 1.01
C VAL A 49 -7.77 4.19 2.51
N VAL A 50 -6.54 4.31 3.02
CA VAL A 50 -6.23 4.25 4.44
C VAL A 50 -5.54 5.53 4.85
N ARG A 51 -6.01 6.14 5.93
CA ARG A 51 -5.46 7.36 6.50
C ARG A 51 -4.59 7.09 7.72
N ALA A 52 -3.72 8.05 8.04
CA ALA A 52 -2.88 8.00 9.21
C ALA A 52 -3.73 7.77 10.48
N GLY A 53 -3.35 6.76 11.26
CA GLY A 53 -4.07 6.36 12.47
C GLY A 53 -5.18 5.32 12.27
N GLU A 54 -5.50 4.94 11.03
CA GLU A 54 -6.45 3.86 10.75
C GLU A 54 -5.80 2.48 10.85
N CYS A 55 -6.57 1.50 11.35
CA CYS A 55 -6.18 0.10 11.37
C CYS A 55 -7.16 -0.71 10.51
N VAL A 56 -6.64 -1.38 9.49
CA VAL A 56 -7.44 -2.15 8.53
C VAL A 56 -7.04 -3.62 8.59
N ALA A 57 -8.03 -4.51 8.70
CA ALA A 57 -7.84 -5.95 8.66
C ALA A 57 -8.42 -6.53 7.37
N VAL A 58 -7.60 -7.26 6.60
CA VAL A 58 -8.04 -7.99 5.41
C VAL A 58 -8.41 -9.42 5.81
N MET A 59 -9.68 -9.79 5.68
CA MET A 59 -10.21 -11.09 6.12
C MET A 59 -10.91 -11.84 4.99
N GLY A 60 -11.01 -13.17 5.12
CA GLY A 60 -11.63 -14.03 4.11
C GLY A 60 -11.08 -15.46 4.12
N PRO A 61 -11.75 -16.42 3.45
CA PRO A 61 -11.34 -17.83 3.39
C PRO A 61 -9.99 -18.03 2.68
N ASN A 62 -9.40 -19.21 2.80
CA ASN A 62 -8.18 -19.54 2.05
C ASN A 62 -8.43 -19.42 0.54
N GLY A 63 -7.46 -18.86 -0.18
CA GLY A 63 -7.58 -18.61 -1.62
C GLY A 63 -8.33 -17.34 -2.03
N SER A 64 -8.88 -16.54 -1.09
CA SER A 64 -9.58 -15.27 -1.38
C SER A 64 -8.69 -14.12 -1.86
N GLY A 65 -7.38 -14.32 -2.01
CA GLY A 65 -6.47 -13.27 -2.51
C GLY A 65 -5.85 -12.37 -1.45
N LYS A 66 -6.05 -12.60 -0.14
CA LYS A 66 -5.49 -11.76 0.94
C LYS A 66 -3.98 -11.59 0.86
N THR A 67 -3.25 -12.70 0.71
CA THR A 67 -1.78 -12.68 0.54
C THR A 67 -1.40 -11.93 -0.74
N THR A 68 -2.16 -12.12 -1.82
CA THR A 68 -1.95 -11.38 -3.07
C THR A 68 -2.18 -9.88 -2.88
N ALA A 69 -3.21 -9.45 -2.16
CA ALA A 69 -3.44 -8.05 -1.83
C ALA A 69 -2.27 -7.45 -1.03
N ALA A 70 -1.82 -8.15 0.02
CA ALA A 70 -0.67 -7.71 0.81
C ALA A 70 0.62 -7.63 -0.02
N GLU A 71 0.89 -8.63 -0.87
CA GLU A 71 2.06 -8.64 -1.76
C GLU A 71 2.04 -7.48 -2.76
N LEU A 72 0.87 -7.16 -3.34
CA LEU A 72 0.72 -6.04 -4.27
C LEU A 72 0.92 -4.70 -3.55
N ILE A 73 0.24 -4.47 -2.41
CA ILE A 73 0.38 -3.24 -1.63
C ILE A 73 1.82 -3.00 -1.19
N CYS A 74 2.54 -4.06 -0.80
CA CYS A 74 3.94 -3.98 -0.40
C CYS A 74 4.93 -3.89 -1.57
N GLY A 75 4.47 -3.84 -2.82
CA GLY A 75 5.34 -3.80 -4.00
C GLY A 75 6.11 -5.11 -4.25
N LEU A 76 5.78 -6.20 -3.56
CA LEU A 76 6.43 -7.51 -3.71
C LEU A 76 5.96 -8.26 -4.96
N ARG A 77 4.86 -7.80 -5.55
CA ARG A 77 4.26 -8.37 -6.75
C ARG A 77 3.72 -7.28 -7.64
N GLU A 78 3.92 -7.42 -8.95
CA GLU A 78 3.41 -6.47 -9.92
C GLU A 78 1.89 -6.65 -10.15
N PRO A 79 1.08 -5.59 -10.20
CA PRO A 79 -0.31 -5.69 -10.60
C PRO A 79 -0.41 -6.02 -12.09
N THR A 80 -1.49 -6.70 -12.47
CA THR A 80 -1.85 -6.82 -13.90
C THR A 80 -2.67 -5.63 -14.39
N ALA A 81 -3.32 -4.90 -13.47
CA ALA A 81 -4.06 -3.67 -13.74
C ALA A 81 -4.23 -2.86 -12.45
N GLY A 82 -4.52 -1.57 -12.61
CA GLY A 82 -4.66 -0.64 -11.49
C GLY A 82 -3.33 -0.22 -10.90
N TRP A 83 -3.38 0.48 -9.77
CA TRP A 83 -2.19 1.02 -9.10
C TRP A 83 -2.37 1.08 -7.58
N ALA A 84 -1.23 1.22 -6.90
CA ALA A 84 -1.16 1.44 -5.46
C ALA A 84 -0.10 2.49 -5.13
N ARG A 85 -0.38 3.32 -4.13
CA ARG A 85 0.52 4.33 -3.56
C ARG A 85 0.61 4.16 -2.04
N VAL A 86 1.82 4.29 -1.51
CA VAL A 86 2.10 4.32 -0.07
C VAL A 86 2.82 5.62 0.25
N CYS A 87 2.29 6.37 1.22
CA CYS A 87 2.78 7.70 1.60
C CYS A 87 2.99 8.61 0.38
N GLY A 88 2.03 8.62 -0.56
CA GLY A 88 2.11 9.42 -1.80
C GLY A 88 3.01 8.85 -2.91
N HIS A 89 3.77 7.79 -2.66
CA HIS A 89 4.69 7.20 -3.64
C HIS A 89 4.10 5.94 -4.28
N SER A 90 4.20 5.83 -5.61
CA SER A 90 3.83 4.60 -6.33
C SER A 90 4.70 3.43 -5.85
N VAL A 91 4.07 2.33 -5.45
CA VAL A 91 4.79 1.13 -4.97
C VAL A 91 5.27 0.24 -6.11
N HIS A 92 4.66 0.39 -7.28
CA HIS A 92 5.03 -0.31 -8.50
C HIS A 92 5.75 0.64 -9.43
N ARG A 93 6.69 0.06 -10.19
CA ARG A 93 7.32 0.79 -11.29
C ARG A 93 6.26 0.94 -12.38
N GLU A 94 6.10 2.13 -12.94
CA GLU A 94 5.21 2.27 -14.10
C GLU A 94 5.67 1.28 -15.18
N PRO A 95 4.79 0.39 -15.67
CA PRO A 95 5.18 -0.57 -16.68
C PRO A 95 5.45 0.18 -17.99
N GLY A 96 6.71 0.54 -18.22
CA GLY A 96 7.24 1.05 -19.48
C GLY A 96 7.67 2.52 -19.45
N ILE A 97 8.96 2.75 -19.14
CA ILE A 97 9.82 3.62 -19.97
C ILE A 97 11.05 2.81 -20.40
#